data_AF-A0A642L398-F1
#
_entry.id   AF-A0A642L398-F1
#
_cell.length_a   1.000
_cell.length_b   1.000
_cell.length_c   1.000
_cell.angle_alpha   90.00
_cell.angle_beta   90.00
_cell.angle_gamma   90.00
#
_symmetry.space_group_name_H-M   'P 1'
#
loop_
_entity.id
_entity.type
_entity.pdbx_description
1 polymer ?
#
loop_
_entity_poly.entity_id
_entity_poly.type
_entity_poly.pdbx_seq_one_letter_code
_entity_poly.pdbx_strand_id
1 'polypeptide(L)'
;MELLKELYGISAQTHQEQNMIAFVSQKLTDLGVTFTIDKACNIYATKGKAATFPCIAAHLDEVHQAREKGYEVLFVKDEFIIGFNSGKREFNGIGADDKNGIWVCLKCLEKYDNLKCVFFVGEEQGCIGSRQADMRFFDDCRFVLQCDRKGNSDFINRIYGESLCSSQFLKDANLKKHGYKEENGMQTDVRTLRDRGLEISCANISCGYYYPHTPHEMTNIEDLKNCRKLVEHIIENCREVYTYKEERPQWPNRSWDFLSDNFPSSRSQMQTRYTKQPTQKKKTNAPTAFRKAVEAYKNECAEAKKRMTRFFSMNPDGKLSVFEVIYADFFPHLKKDSFDNIYKDVMKEITSCRKERKAHPLYGTKLSARKQTIVESVNELAK
;
A
#
# COMPACT_ATOMS: atom_id res chain seq x y z
N MET A 1 4.43 -11.87 1.10
CA MET A 1 3.21 -11.10 1.46
C MET A 1 3.00 -11.06 2.96
N GLU A 2 3.45 -12.06 3.72
CA GLU A 2 3.40 -12.01 5.20
C GLU A 2 4.03 -10.74 5.80
N LEU A 3 5.17 -10.27 5.26
CA LEU A 3 5.77 -8.99 5.69
C LEU A 3 4.80 -7.79 5.60
N LEU A 4 3.92 -7.72 4.59
CA LEU A 4 2.93 -6.64 4.49
C LEU A 4 1.88 -6.74 5.60
N LYS A 5 1.42 -7.96 5.92
CA LYS A 5 0.49 -8.18 7.05
C LYS A 5 1.10 -7.71 8.36
N GLU A 6 2.36 -8.08 8.61
CA GLU A 6 3.10 -7.65 9.79
C GLU A 6 3.16 -6.12 9.85
N LEU A 7 3.61 -5.46 8.76
CA LEU A 7 3.69 -4.00 8.68
C LEU A 7 2.34 -3.33 8.95
N TYR A 8 1.28 -3.72 8.25
CA TYR A 8 -0.04 -3.09 8.42
C TYR A 8 -0.65 -3.33 9.81
N GLY A 9 -0.23 -4.40 10.50
CA GLY A 9 -0.62 -4.68 11.89
C GLY A 9 0.04 -3.79 12.94
N ILE A 10 1.13 -3.07 12.59
CA ILE A 10 1.85 -2.19 13.51
C ILE A 10 1.26 -0.79 13.44
N SER A 11 0.90 -0.22 14.58
CA SER A 11 0.57 1.21 14.68
C SER A 11 1.83 2.05 14.80
N ALA A 12 1.86 3.15 14.05
CA ALA A 12 3.00 4.04 13.99
C ALA A 12 2.56 5.50 13.82
N GLN A 13 1.69 6.01 14.69
CA GLN A 13 1.35 7.43 14.64
C GLN A 13 2.61 8.29 14.74
N THR A 14 2.59 9.46 14.10
CA THR A 14 3.67 10.43 14.23
C THR A 14 3.99 10.71 15.71
N HIS A 15 5.27 10.70 16.07
CA HIS A 15 5.84 10.74 17.44
C HIS A 15 5.65 9.47 18.30
N GLN A 16 5.04 8.42 17.75
CA GLN A 16 4.79 7.12 18.40
C GLN A 16 5.27 5.95 17.52
N GLU A 17 6.29 6.17 16.69
CA GLU A 17 6.84 5.23 15.71
C GLU A 17 7.70 4.12 16.34
N GLN A 18 7.86 4.10 17.66
CA GLN A 18 8.80 3.22 18.39
C GLN A 18 8.65 1.73 18.03
N ASN A 19 7.41 1.25 17.86
CA ASN A 19 7.15 -0.14 17.47
C ASN A 19 7.58 -0.42 16.03
N MET A 20 7.37 0.54 15.11
CA MET A 20 7.81 0.42 13.72
C MET A 20 9.33 0.51 13.61
N ILE A 21 9.96 1.44 14.36
CA ILE A 21 11.42 1.55 14.47
C ILE A 21 12.02 0.23 14.95
N ALA A 22 11.48 -0.34 16.04
CA ALA A 22 11.94 -1.62 16.57
C ALA A 22 11.78 -2.76 15.55
N PHE A 23 10.63 -2.81 14.86
CA PHE A 23 10.36 -3.81 13.83
C PHE A 23 11.35 -3.71 12.66
N VAL A 24 11.52 -2.52 12.08
CA VAL A 24 12.46 -2.29 10.96
C VAL A 24 13.89 -2.60 11.40
N SER A 25 14.30 -2.14 12.59
CA SER A 25 15.63 -2.44 13.15
C SER A 25 15.89 -3.94 13.29
N GLN A 26 14.88 -4.69 13.75
CA GLN A 26 14.98 -6.16 13.84
C GLN A 26 15.11 -6.78 12.45
N LYS A 27 14.28 -6.37 11.47
CA LYS A 27 14.39 -6.88 10.09
C LYS A 27 15.74 -6.57 9.46
N LEU A 28 16.30 -5.38 9.70
CA LEU A 28 17.64 -5.02 9.23
C LEU A 28 18.72 -5.90 9.87
N THR A 29 18.60 -6.17 11.17
CA THR A 29 19.50 -7.08 11.91
C THR A 29 19.43 -8.50 11.36
N ASP A 30 18.22 -9.03 11.14
CA ASP A 30 18.00 -10.37 10.59
C ASP A 30 18.59 -10.52 9.17
N LEU A 31 18.59 -9.44 8.40
CA LEU A 31 19.19 -9.38 7.06
C LEU A 31 20.71 -9.15 7.08
N GLY A 32 21.33 -8.98 8.26
CA GLY A 32 22.75 -8.68 8.41
C GLY A 32 23.14 -7.30 7.86
N VAL A 33 22.21 -6.34 7.85
CA VAL A 33 22.43 -4.98 7.36
C VAL A 33 22.92 -4.10 8.50
N THR A 34 24.02 -3.37 8.27
CA THR A 34 24.50 -2.36 9.22
C THR A 34 23.60 -1.14 9.15
N PHE A 35 23.16 -0.64 10.31
CA PHE A 35 22.37 0.58 10.38
C PHE A 35 22.69 1.42 11.61
N THR A 36 22.35 2.71 11.54
CA THR A 36 22.39 3.64 12.67
C THR A 36 21.02 4.30 12.85
N ILE A 37 20.77 4.80 14.05
CA ILE A 37 19.58 5.59 14.36
C ILE A 37 20.06 6.94 14.88
N ASP A 38 19.57 8.03 14.31
CA ASP A 38 19.95 9.39 14.75
C ASP A 38 19.11 9.87 15.95
N LYS A 39 19.33 11.12 16.37
CA LYS A 39 18.59 11.73 17.49
C LYS A 39 17.11 11.98 17.17
N ALA A 40 16.77 12.14 15.89
CA ALA A 40 15.40 12.28 15.43
C ALA A 40 14.70 10.92 15.30
N CYS A 41 15.41 9.81 15.53
CA CYS A 41 14.94 8.44 15.29
C CYS A 41 14.81 8.04 13.82
N ASN A 42 15.48 8.75 12.91
CA ASN A 42 15.65 8.28 11.53
C ASN A 42 16.60 7.09 11.49
N ILE A 43 16.32 6.10 10.65
CA ILE A 43 17.14 4.89 10.47
C ILE A 43 17.92 5.00 9.17
N TYR A 44 19.25 4.82 9.25
CA TYR A 44 20.16 4.84 8.11
C TYR A 44 20.78 3.46 7.92
N ALA A 45 20.33 2.72 6.91
CA ALA A 45 20.78 1.36 6.63
C ALA A 45 21.71 1.31 5.41
N THR A 46 22.86 0.66 5.56
CA THR A 46 23.82 0.42 4.48
C THR A 46 24.16 -1.07 4.42
N LYS A 47 23.82 -1.71 3.30
CA LYS A 47 24.19 -3.09 3.00
C LYS A 47 25.32 -3.11 1.98
N GLY A 48 26.37 -3.87 2.26
CA GLY A 48 27.49 -4.10 1.33
C GLY A 48 28.65 -3.12 1.47
N LYS A 49 29.58 -3.22 0.52
CA LYS A 49 30.79 -2.38 0.42
C LYS A 49 31.01 -2.04 -1.04
N ALA A 50 30.58 -0.86 -1.45
CA ALA A 50 30.70 -0.35 -2.81
C ALA A 50 31.20 1.11 -2.78
N ALA A 51 31.76 1.57 -3.91
CA ALA A 51 32.16 2.97 -4.05
C ALA A 51 30.94 3.89 -4.16
N THR A 52 29.84 3.41 -4.73
CA THR A 52 28.57 4.12 -4.82
C THR A 52 27.38 3.20 -4.60
N PHE A 53 26.26 3.74 -4.13
CA PHE A 53 25.06 2.97 -3.77
C PHE A 53 23.79 3.53 -4.42
N PRO A 54 22.84 2.70 -4.86
CA PRO A 54 21.44 3.11 -4.93
C PRO A 54 20.92 3.42 -3.51
N CYS A 55 20.00 4.38 -3.40
CA CYS A 55 19.31 4.66 -2.15
C CYS A 55 17.79 4.63 -2.34
N ILE A 56 17.09 3.99 -1.39
CA ILE A 56 15.61 4.03 -1.30
C ILE A 56 15.23 4.70 0.03
N ALA A 57 14.26 5.60 0.00
CA ALA A 57 13.69 6.28 1.15
C ALA A 57 12.25 5.82 1.39
N ALA A 58 11.86 5.77 2.65
CA ALA A 58 10.48 5.59 3.10
C ALA A 58 10.27 6.36 4.41
N HIS A 59 9.02 6.62 4.79
CA HIS A 59 8.70 7.13 6.13
C HIS A 59 8.11 6.03 7.02
N LEU A 60 8.25 6.22 8.34
CA LEU A 60 7.91 5.23 9.37
C LEU A 60 6.54 5.48 9.99
N ASP A 61 6.03 6.71 9.91
CA ASP A 61 4.79 7.10 10.54
C ASP A 61 3.55 6.83 9.67
N GLU A 62 2.38 7.04 10.26
CA GLU A 62 1.09 6.98 9.58
C GLU A 62 0.13 7.99 10.22
N VAL A 63 -0.84 8.49 9.45
CA VAL A 63 -1.90 9.38 9.99
C VAL A 63 -2.96 8.67 10.84
N HIS A 64 -3.01 7.34 10.76
CA HIS A 64 -4.11 6.57 11.37
C HIS A 64 -3.96 6.43 12.87
N GLN A 65 -5.10 6.41 13.56
CA GLN A 65 -5.12 6.12 14.99
C GLN A 65 -4.63 4.70 15.31
N ALA A 66 -4.30 4.48 16.58
CA ALA A 66 -3.77 3.22 17.07
C ALA A 66 -4.76 2.10 16.80
N ARG A 67 -4.28 0.96 16.32
CA ARG A 67 -5.13 -0.19 15.99
C ARG A 67 -5.82 -0.66 17.26
N GLU A 68 -7.14 -0.70 17.21
CA GLU A 68 -7.95 -1.15 18.32
C GLU A 68 -8.11 -2.68 18.32
N LYS A 69 -8.61 -3.21 19.44
CA LYS A 69 -8.97 -4.62 19.55
C LYS A 69 -9.97 -5.00 18.45
N GLY A 70 -9.65 -6.05 17.71
CA GLY A 70 -10.46 -6.53 16.59
C GLY A 70 -10.07 -5.95 15.23
N TYR A 71 -9.02 -5.13 15.15
CA TYR A 71 -8.39 -4.78 13.89
C TYR A 71 -7.75 -6.01 13.22
N GLU A 72 -8.01 -6.15 11.92
CA GLU A 72 -7.54 -7.23 11.08
C GLU A 72 -7.10 -6.68 9.72
N VAL A 73 -6.05 -7.28 9.17
CA VAL A 73 -5.57 -7.03 7.82
C VAL A 73 -6.13 -8.11 6.90
N LEU A 74 -7.02 -7.74 5.99
CA LEU A 74 -7.75 -8.67 5.14
C LEU A 74 -7.23 -8.66 3.71
N PHE A 75 -7.10 -9.85 3.13
CA PHE A 75 -6.74 -10.05 1.72
C PHE A 75 -8.02 -10.29 0.92
N VAL A 76 -8.35 -9.34 0.06
CA VAL A 76 -9.54 -9.39 -0.78
C VAL A 76 -9.13 -9.87 -2.18
N LYS A 77 -9.60 -11.07 -2.54
CA LYS A 77 -9.40 -11.70 -3.87
C LYS A 77 -7.94 -11.90 -4.30
N ASP A 78 -7.00 -11.95 -3.35
CA ASP A 78 -5.54 -11.98 -3.64
C ASP A 78 -5.06 -10.75 -4.42
N GLU A 79 -5.86 -9.68 -4.45
CA GLU A 79 -5.65 -8.49 -5.27
C GLU A 79 -5.47 -7.26 -4.37
N PHE A 80 -6.31 -7.10 -3.36
CA PHE A 80 -6.27 -5.95 -2.46
C PHE A 80 -5.99 -6.37 -1.02
N ILE A 81 -5.32 -5.48 -0.29
CA ILE A 81 -5.16 -5.55 1.15
C ILE A 81 -5.89 -4.36 1.75
N ILE A 82 -6.74 -4.62 2.74
CA ILE A 82 -7.54 -3.62 3.46
C ILE A 82 -7.45 -3.84 4.96
N GLY A 83 -7.75 -2.80 5.73
CA GLY A 83 -7.89 -2.88 7.19
C GLY A 83 -9.35 -2.87 7.58
N PHE A 84 -9.71 -3.74 8.52
CA PHE A 84 -11.08 -3.85 8.99
C PHE A 84 -11.12 -4.13 10.48
N ASN A 85 -12.04 -3.48 11.19
CA ASN A 85 -12.29 -3.78 12.59
C ASN A 85 -13.53 -4.66 12.71
N SER A 86 -13.34 -5.95 13.03
CA SER A 86 -14.44 -6.90 13.16
C SER A 86 -15.35 -6.65 14.36
N GLY A 87 -14.84 -5.99 15.42
CA GLY A 87 -15.62 -5.64 16.60
C GLY A 87 -16.61 -4.51 16.29
N LYS A 88 -16.13 -3.46 15.64
CA LYS A 88 -16.94 -2.28 15.26
C LYS A 88 -17.66 -2.43 13.91
N ARG A 89 -17.23 -3.38 13.09
CA ARG A 89 -17.72 -3.65 11.73
C ARG A 89 -17.53 -2.47 10.78
N GLU A 90 -16.35 -1.86 10.83
CA GLU A 90 -15.99 -0.70 10.00
C GLU A 90 -14.61 -0.87 9.37
N PHE A 91 -14.36 -0.14 8.29
CA PHE A 91 -13.03 -0.06 7.70
C PHE A 91 -12.10 0.74 8.60
N ASN A 92 -10.84 0.34 8.64
CA ASN A 92 -9.76 1.08 9.29
C ASN A 92 -8.58 1.16 8.33
N GLY A 93 -7.87 2.28 8.36
CA GLY A 93 -6.70 2.47 7.52
C GLY A 93 -5.61 1.41 7.81
N ILE A 94 -4.77 1.17 6.81
CA ILE A 94 -3.66 0.21 6.90
C ILE A 94 -2.32 0.90 7.11
N GLY A 95 -2.24 2.21 6.87
CA GLY A 95 -1.00 2.98 6.83
C GLY A 95 -0.17 2.59 5.61
N ALA A 96 -0.83 2.37 4.47
CA ALA A 96 -0.11 1.99 3.25
C ALA A 96 0.82 3.10 2.78
N ASP A 97 0.42 4.35 3.04
CA ASP A 97 1.27 5.52 3.21
C ASP A 97 1.95 5.49 4.61
N ASP A 98 3.22 5.12 4.76
CA ASP A 98 4.18 4.63 3.75
C ASP A 98 4.73 3.22 4.05
N LYS A 99 3.91 2.34 4.66
CA LYS A 99 4.31 0.93 4.85
C LYS A 99 4.58 0.20 3.54
N ASN A 100 4.02 0.67 2.42
CA ASN A 100 4.37 0.16 1.10
C ASN A 100 5.82 0.48 0.73
N GLY A 101 6.28 1.72 0.96
CA GLY A 101 7.68 2.10 0.78
C GLY A 101 8.62 1.30 1.68
N ILE A 102 8.27 1.13 2.97
CA ILE A 102 9.04 0.28 3.90
C ILE A 102 9.19 -1.14 3.34
N TRP A 103 8.09 -1.71 2.83
CA TRP A 103 8.12 -3.05 2.23
C TRP A 103 9.05 -3.13 1.01
N VAL A 104 9.04 -2.12 0.14
CA VAL A 104 9.92 -2.05 -1.03
C VAL A 104 11.39 -1.99 -0.59
N CYS A 105 11.72 -1.13 0.40
CA CYS A 105 13.07 -1.04 0.97
C CYS A 105 13.56 -2.41 1.47
N LEU A 106 12.79 -3.07 2.33
CA LEU A 106 13.16 -4.36 2.92
C LEU A 106 13.30 -5.46 1.85
N LYS A 107 12.43 -5.48 0.83
CA LYS A 107 12.53 -6.45 -0.27
C LYS A 107 13.73 -6.21 -1.18
N CYS A 108 14.12 -4.96 -1.39
CA CYS A 108 15.34 -4.66 -2.14
C CYS A 108 16.59 -5.01 -1.32
N LEU A 109 16.58 -4.80 0.00
CA LEU A 109 17.66 -5.22 0.90
C LEU A 109 17.80 -6.75 0.98
N GLU A 110 16.70 -7.51 0.85
CA GLU A 110 16.76 -8.97 0.68
C GLU A 110 17.46 -9.37 -0.62
N LYS A 111 17.22 -8.64 -1.72
CA LYS A 111 17.67 -9.01 -3.08
C LYS A 111 19.09 -8.57 -3.41
N TYR A 112 19.49 -7.36 -3.02
CA TYR A 112 20.75 -6.75 -3.45
C TYR A 112 21.79 -6.77 -2.35
N ASP A 113 23.06 -6.92 -2.73
CA ASP A 113 24.18 -6.93 -1.78
C ASP A 113 24.73 -5.53 -1.48
N ASN A 114 24.51 -4.57 -2.40
CA ASN A 114 24.96 -3.19 -2.26
C ASN A 114 23.76 -2.24 -2.42
N LEU A 115 23.21 -1.76 -1.31
CA LEU A 115 22.03 -0.89 -1.28
C LEU A 115 22.01 -0.07 0.02
N LYS A 116 21.60 1.19 -0.09
CA LYS A 116 21.24 2.02 1.05
C LYS A 116 19.73 2.18 1.16
N CYS A 117 19.23 2.16 2.39
CA CYS A 117 17.86 2.55 2.71
C CYS A 117 17.87 3.57 3.84
N VAL A 118 17.00 4.58 3.74
CA VAL A 118 16.75 5.53 4.82
C VAL A 118 15.28 5.51 5.19
N PHE A 119 14.99 5.52 6.49
CA PHE A 119 13.63 5.55 7.00
C PHE A 119 13.45 6.77 7.89
N PHE A 120 12.58 7.69 7.49
CA PHE A 120 12.33 8.95 8.20
C PHE A 120 11.15 8.85 9.15
N VAL A 121 11.16 9.64 10.22
CA VAL A 121 9.99 9.84 11.10
C VAL A 121 9.26 11.14 10.77
N GLY A 122 7.98 11.20 11.11
CA GLY A 122 7.17 12.42 11.07
C GLY A 122 7.03 13.06 9.70
N GLU A 123 6.89 12.27 8.64
CA GLU A 123 6.60 12.77 7.30
C GLU A 123 5.24 13.47 7.27
N GLU A 124 4.23 12.80 7.86
CA GLU A 124 2.82 13.19 7.83
C GLU A 124 2.54 14.50 8.60
N GLN A 125 3.51 14.98 9.37
CA GLN A 125 3.49 16.28 10.07
C GLN A 125 4.53 17.27 9.52
N GLY A 126 4.95 17.10 8.27
CA GLY A 126 5.77 18.06 7.54
C GLY A 126 7.23 17.67 7.39
N CYS A 127 7.51 16.38 7.14
CA CYS A 127 8.85 15.86 6.83
C CYS A 127 9.88 16.12 7.94
N ILE A 128 9.49 15.90 9.21
CA ILE A 128 10.30 16.23 10.40
C ILE A 128 11.66 15.51 10.37
N GLY A 129 11.66 14.24 10.01
CA GLY A 129 12.85 13.39 9.92
C GLY A 129 13.81 13.85 8.83
N SER A 130 13.34 14.00 7.58
CA SER A 130 14.20 14.42 6.46
C SER A 130 14.73 15.85 6.59
N ARG A 131 14.01 16.75 7.27
CA ARG A 131 14.52 18.09 7.65
C ARG A 131 15.75 18.03 8.55
N GLN A 132 15.91 16.94 9.31
CA GLN A 132 17.03 16.73 10.24
C GLN A 132 18.04 15.71 9.75
N ALA A 133 17.85 15.14 8.56
CA ALA A 133 18.69 14.09 8.02
C ALA A 133 20.20 14.40 8.02
N ASP A 134 21.03 13.39 8.28
CA ASP A 134 22.47 13.48 8.02
C ASP A 134 22.75 13.44 6.51
N MET A 135 23.03 14.59 5.90
CA MET A 135 23.22 14.69 4.45
C MET A 135 24.44 13.91 3.95
N ARG A 136 25.44 13.66 4.82
CA ARG A 136 26.64 12.89 4.47
C ARG A 136 26.33 11.42 4.16
N PHE A 137 25.18 10.92 4.61
CA PHE A 137 24.73 9.57 4.27
C PHE A 137 24.56 9.38 2.76
N PHE A 138 24.29 10.46 2.02
CA PHE A 138 24.01 10.45 0.59
C PHE A 138 25.21 10.78 -0.30
N ASP A 139 26.39 11.04 0.26
CA ASP A 139 27.57 11.50 -0.50
C ASP A 139 28.06 10.49 -1.55
N ASP A 140 27.86 9.20 -1.29
CA ASP A 140 28.19 8.06 -2.15
C ASP A 140 26.93 7.47 -2.84
N CYS A 141 25.79 8.15 -2.80
CA CYS A 141 24.58 7.69 -3.46
C CYS A 141 24.54 8.08 -4.94
N ARG A 142 24.05 7.17 -5.78
CA ARG A 142 23.86 7.40 -7.22
C ARG A 142 22.60 8.22 -7.52
N PHE A 143 21.55 7.96 -6.74
CA PHE A 143 20.23 8.57 -6.78
C PHE A 143 19.46 8.19 -5.50
N VAL A 144 18.34 8.86 -5.23
CA VAL A 144 17.42 8.54 -4.13
C VAL A 144 15.99 8.33 -4.66
N LEU A 145 15.42 7.15 -4.44
CA LEU A 145 14.02 6.87 -4.78
C LEU A 145 13.18 6.82 -3.51
N GLN A 146 12.06 7.54 -3.49
CA GLN A 146 11.02 7.36 -2.48
C GLN A 146 9.85 6.62 -3.11
N CYS A 147 9.27 5.66 -2.39
CA CYS A 147 8.13 4.88 -2.87
C CYS A 147 6.88 5.26 -2.08
N ASP A 148 6.50 6.53 -2.15
CA ASP A 148 5.48 7.12 -1.30
C ASP A 148 4.52 7.99 -2.13
N ARG A 149 3.77 7.35 -3.02
CA ARG A 149 2.77 8.05 -3.82
C ARG A 149 1.60 7.12 -4.09
N LYS A 150 0.38 7.65 -3.95
CA LYS A 150 -0.83 6.91 -4.33
C LYS A 150 -0.86 6.58 -5.82
N GLY A 151 -1.51 5.47 -6.18
CA GLY A 151 -1.65 5.02 -7.56
C GLY A 151 -0.55 4.07 -8.01
N ASN A 152 -0.36 3.92 -9.32
CA ASN A 152 0.45 2.82 -9.88
C ASN A 152 1.30 3.16 -11.12
N SER A 153 1.27 4.41 -11.61
CA SER A 153 1.94 4.80 -12.85
C SER A 153 2.68 6.14 -12.77
N ASP A 154 2.63 6.83 -11.64
CA ASP A 154 3.26 8.14 -11.48
C ASP A 154 4.72 7.98 -11.03
N PHE A 155 5.61 8.68 -11.72
CA PHE A 155 7.00 8.91 -11.35
C PHE A 155 7.21 10.41 -11.18
N ILE A 156 7.25 10.87 -9.94
CA ILE A 156 7.36 12.27 -9.59
C ILE A 156 8.81 12.72 -9.78
N ASN A 157 9.05 13.46 -10.85
CA ASN A 157 10.34 14.05 -11.14
C ASN A 157 10.32 15.58 -11.10
N ARG A 158 9.17 16.20 -10.80
CA ARG A 158 9.01 17.64 -10.67
C ARG A 158 8.12 17.99 -9.49
N ILE A 159 8.56 18.93 -8.67
CA ILE A 159 7.78 19.46 -7.54
C ILE A 159 7.89 20.98 -7.56
N TYR A 160 6.75 21.68 -7.45
CA TYR A 160 6.67 23.15 -7.51
C TYR A 160 7.34 23.79 -8.74
N GLY A 161 7.33 23.09 -9.88
CA GLY A 161 7.94 23.57 -11.13
C GLY A 161 9.42 23.21 -11.29
N GLU A 162 10.09 22.76 -10.23
CA GLU A 162 11.52 22.42 -10.23
C GLU A 162 11.73 20.92 -10.45
N SER A 163 12.67 20.57 -11.33
CA SER A 163 13.01 19.17 -11.61
C SER A 163 13.81 18.59 -10.44
N LEU A 164 13.61 17.31 -10.17
CA LEU A 164 14.35 16.56 -9.15
C LEU A 164 15.40 15.63 -9.76
N CYS A 165 15.33 15.40 -11.08
CA CYS A 165 16.11 14.43 -11.82
C CYS A 165 16.90 15.08 -12.95
N SER A 166 18.06 14.51 -13.25
CA SER A 166 18.76 14.78 -14.51
C SER A 166 18.07 14.08 -15.69
N SER A 167 18.24 14.62 -16.90
CA SER A 167 17.71 14.01 -18.12
C SER A 167 18.30 12.62 -18.40
N GLN A 168 19.59 12.44 -18.07
CA GLN A 168 20.27 11.16 -18.21
C GLN A 168 19.67 10.09 -17.29
N PHE A 169 19.28 10.45 -16.07
CA PHE A 169 18.61 9.53 -15.15
C PHE A 169 17.27 9.03 -15.69
N LEU A 170 16.44 9.95 -16.19
CA LEU A 170 15.13 9.60 -16.76
C LEU A 170 15.26 8.70 -18.00
N LYS A 171 16.28 8.95 -18.82
CA LYS A 171 16.59 8.13 -19.99
C LYS A 171 16.96 6.69 -19.59
N ASP A 172 17.84 6.54 -18.62
CA ASP A 172 18.33 5.22 -18.18
C ASP A 172 17.29 4.45 -17.36
N ALA A 173 16.45 5.16 -16.60
CA ALA A 173 15.34 4.58 -15.83
C ALA A 173 14.24 3.97 -16.71
N ASN A 174 14.12 4.39 -17.97
CA ASN A 174 13.21 3.83 -18.99
C ASN A 174 11.79 3.51 -18.46
N LEU A 175 11.15 4.50 -17.86
CA LEU A 175 9.88 4.38 -17.12
C LEU A 175 8.75 3.73 -17.94
N LYS A 176 8.69 4.05 -19.24
CA LYS A 176 7.64 3.55 -20.15
C LYS A 176 7.61 2.03 -20.25
N LYS A 177 8.76 1.36 -20.11
CA LYS A 177 8.85 -0.11 -20.12
C LYS A 177 8.05 -0.75 -18.98
N HIS A 178 7.86 -0.02 -17.89
CA HIS A 178 7.16 -0.47 -16.68
C HIS A 178 5.76 0.16 -16.52
N GLY A 179 5.29 0.90 -17.53
CA GLY A 179 3.99 1.58 -17.49
C GLY A 179 3.97 2.85 -16.62
N TYR A 180 5.15 3.37 -16.25
CA TYR A 180 5.26 4.61 -15.49
C TYR A 180 5.49 5.81 -16.41
N LYS A 181 5.01 6.98 -15.97
CA LYS A 181 5.16 8.27 -16.63
C LYS A 181 5.60 9.34 -15.64
N GLU A 182 6.31 10.33 -16.14
CA GLU A 182 6.70 11.52 -15.38
C GLU A 182 5.46 12.32 -14.97
N GLU A 183 5.39 12.76 -13.72
CA GLU A 183 4.29 13.55 -13.18
C GLU A 183 4.76 14.61 -12.18
N ASN A 184 3.88 15.58 -11.91
CA ASN A 184 4.11 16.61 -10.89
C ASN A 184 3.66 16.15 -9.51
N GLY A 185 4.47 16.45 -8.49
CA GLY A 185 4.20 16.12 -7.10
C GLY A 185 4.01 17.33 -6.19
N MET A 186 3.86 17.01 -4.91
CA MET A 186 3.81 17.97 -3.80
C MET A 186 5.00 17.71 -2.85
N GLN A 187 5.09 18.44 -1.75
CA GLN A 187 6.10 18.22 -0.71
C GLN A 187 6.13 16.75 -0.27
N THR A 188 7.34 16.21 -0.15
CA THR A 188 7.69 14.84 0.24
C THR A 188 9.09 14.87 0.88
N ASP A 189 9.55 13.77 1.48
CA ASP A 189 10.92 13.67 2.01
C ASP A 189 11.99 13.92 0.95
N VAL A 190 11.86 13.41 -0.28
CA VAL A 190 12.86 13.66 -1.34
C VAL A 190 12.95 15.13 -1.77
N ARG A 191 11.84 15.88 -1.68
CA ARG A 191 11.86 17.33 -1.87
C ARG A 191 12.58 18.02 -0.72
N THR A 192 12.31 17.59 0.51
CA THR A 192 13.00 18.13 1.70
C THR A 192 14.51 17.88 1.64
N LEU A 193 14.94 16.69 1.19
CA LEU A 193 16.35 16.39 0.96
C LEU A 193 16.95 17.31 -0.12
N ARG A 194 16.23 17.57 -1.22
CA ARG A 194 16.62 18.54 -2.24
C ARG A 194 16.83 19.93 -1.64
N ASP A 195 15.88 20.41 -0.85
CA ASP A 195 15.96 21.73 -0.20
C ASP A 195 17.13 21.85 0.78
N ARG A 196 17.62 20.72 1.30
CA ARG A 196 18.79 20.63 2.17
C ARG A 196 20.11 20.40 1.44
N GLY A 197 20.11 20.45 0.11
CA GLY A 197 21.32 20.39 -0.70
C GLY A 197 21.68 18.98 -1.15
N LEU A 198 20.73 18.05 -1.26
CA LEU A 198 20.97 16.83 -2.03
C LEU A 198 21.30 17.24 -3.48
N GLU A 199 22.41 16.76 -4.04
CA GLU A 199 22.91 17.15 -5.39
C GLU A 199 22.89 15.99 -6.40
N ILE A 200 22.11 14.94 -6.13
CA ILE A 200 21.90 13.79 -7.00
C ILE A 200 20.42 13.67 -7.36
N SER A 201 20.10 12.92 -8.42
CA SER A 201 18.73 12.74 -8.89
C SER A 201 17.89 12.07 -7.81
N CYS A 202 16.70 12.61 -7.56
CA CYS A 202 15.74 12.01 -6.66
C CYS A 202 14.34 11.99 -7.28
N ALA A 203 13.50 11.04 -6.86
CA ALA A 203 12.15 10.90 -7.36
C ALA A 203 11.25 10.25 -6.32
N ASN A 204 9.95 10.53 -6.42
CA ASN A 204 8.93 9.81 -5.65
C ASN A 204 8.07 8.96 -6.61
N ILE A 205 7.73 7.73 -6.24
CA ILE A 205 7.16 6.72 -7.13
C ILE A 205 5.85 6.23 -6.55
N SER A 206 4.82 6.17 -7.39
CA SER A 206 3.56 5.59 -6.96
C SER A 206 3.68 4.09 -6.66
N CYS A 207 3.18 3.68 -5.49
CA CYS A 207 3.50 2.39 -4.87
C CYS A 207 2.27 1.53 -4.54
N GLY A 208 1.18 1.71 -5.28
CA GLY A 208 0.05 0.78 -5.29
C GLY A 208 -0.95 0.95 -4.15
N TYR A 209 -0.84 2.01 -3.36
CA TYR A 209 -1.88 2.36 -2.38
C TYR A 209 -2.92 3.34 -2.94
N TYR A 210 -4.13 3.25 -2.41
CA TYR A 210 -5.29 4.03 -2.82
C TYR A 210 -6.09 4.50 -1.61
N TYR A 211 -6.81 5.61 -1.78
CA TYR A 211 -7.57 6.29 -0.72
C TYR A 211 -6.73 6.57 0.54
N PRO A 212 -5.50 7.12 0.39
CA PRO A 212 -4.64 7.42 1.53
C PRO A 212 -5.35 8.35 2.50
N HIS A 213 -4.96 8.24 3.77
CA HIS A 213 -5.47 9.07 4.86
C HIS A 213 -6.99 8.94 5.09
N THR A 214 -7.57 7.83 4.65
CA THR A 214 -8.97 7.48 4.94
C THR A 214 -9.06 6.12 5.60
N PRO A 215 -10.14 5.81 6.32
CA PRO A 215 -10.38 4.46 6.82
C PRO A 215 -10.46 3.40 5.71
N HIS A 216 -10.73 3.80 4.47
CA HIS A 216 -10.87 2.93 3.30
C HIS A 216 -9.56 2.72 2.53
N GLU A 217 -8.43 3.09 3.14
CA GLU A 217 -7.12 2.89 2.55
C GLU A 217 -6.91 1.41 2.17
N MET A 218 -6.39 1.20 0.96
CA MET A 218 -6.14 -0.12 0.43
C MET A 218 -4.84 -0.17 -0.36
N THR A 219 -4.26 -1.34 -0.46
CA THR A 219 -3.12 -1.62 -1.35
C THR A 219 -3.51 -2.63 -2.39
N ASN A 220 -3.28 -2.32 -3.67
CA ASN A 220 -3.31 -3.29 -4.75
C ASN A 220 -1.95 -4.00 -4.82
N ILE A 221 -1.99 -5.32 -4.68
CA ILE A 221 -0.81 -6.18 -4.60
C ILE A 221 -0.01 -6.18 -5.91
N GLU A 222 -0.67 -6.17 -7.07
CA GLU A 222 0.04 -6.21 -8.35
C GLU A 222 0.66 -4.85 -8.67
N ASP A 223 -0.01 -3.75 -8.34
CA ASP A 223 0.55 -2.40 -8.49
C ASP A 223 1.78 -2.20 -7.60
N LEU A 224 1.73 -2.63 -6.34
CA LEU A 224 2.88 -2.58 -5.43
C LEU A 224 4.05 -3.44 -5.95
N LYS A 225 3.77 -4.64 -6.49
CA LYS A 225 4.79 -5.45 -7.15
C LYS A 225 5.34 -4.76 -8.40
N ASN A 226 4.52 -4.05 -9.17
CA ASN A 226 4.96 -3.31 -10.35
C ASN A 226 5.91 -2.17 -9.96
N CYS A 227 5.58 -1.42 -8.90
CA CYS A 227 6.46 -0.43 -8.30
C CYS A 227 7.82 -1.05 -7.93
N ARG A 228 7.82 -2.18 -7.23
CA ARG A 228 9.06 -2.89 -6.89
C ARG A 228 9.85 -3.31 -8.14
N LYS A 229 9.19 -3.82 -9.18
CA LYS A 229 9.84 -4.17 -10.47
C LYS A 229 10.50 -2.95 -11.11
N LEU A 230 9.88 -1.77 -11.06
CA LEU A 230 10.48 -0.54 -11.55
C LEU A 230 11.71 -0.14 -10.71
N VAL A 231 11.61 -0.18 -9.38
CA VAL A 231 12.72 0.15 -8.47
C VAL A 231 13.91 -0.79 -8.72
N GLU A 232 13.66 -2.09 -8.81
CA GLU A 232 14.66 -3.11 -9.17
C GLU A 232 15.30 -2.80 -10.54
N HIS A 233 14.50 -2.42 -11.54
CA HIS A 233 15.00 -2.02 -12.86
C HIS A 233 15.93 -0.80 -12.78
N ILE A 234 15.54 0.25 -12.05
CA ILE A 234 16.35 1.46 -11.89
C ILE A 234 17.66 1.13 -11.15
N ILE A 235 17.61 0.31 -10.09
CA ILE A 235 18.80 -0.14 -9.35
C ILE A 235 19.82 -0.83 -10.27
N GLU A 236 19.35 -1.69 -11.16
CA GLU A 236 20.17 -2.53 -12.04
C GLU A 236 20.75 -1.77 -13.25
N ASN A 237 20.01 -0.78 -13.76
CA ASN A 237 20.34 -0.08 -15.02
C ASN A 237 20.95 1.31 -14.81
N CYS A 238 20.56 2.03 -13.76
CA CYS A 238 21.12 3.34 -13.45
C CYS A 238 22.43 3.18 -12.67
N ARG A 239 23.54 2.93 -13.38
CA ARG A 239 24.84 2.58 -12.77
C ARG A 239 25.75 3.76 -12.44
N GLU A 240 25.53 4.89 -13.08
CA GLU A 240 26.31 6.11 -12.88
C GLU A 240 25.84 6.89 -11.64
N VAL A 241 26.60 7.91 -11.24
CA VAL A 241 26.14 8.91 -10.27
C VAL A 241 25.37 9.98 -11.03
N TYR A 242 24.08 10.13 -10.75
CA TYR A 242 23.19 11.00 -11.50
C TYR A 242 23.09 12.38 -10.86
N THR A 243 24.18 13.14 -10.89
CA THR A 243 24.24 14.50 -10.34
C THR A 243 23.15 15.39 -10.93
N TYR A 244 22.47 16.14 -10.07
CA TYR A 244 21.52 17.17 -10.44
C TYR A 244 21.55 18.26 -9.38
N LYS A 245 21.74 19.52 -9.79
CA LYS A 245 21.64 20.69 -8.93
C LYS A 245 20.49 21.56 -9.42
N GLU A 246 19.66 21.98 -8.49
CA GLU A 246 18.60 22.95 -8.79
C GLU A 246 19.23 24.32 -9.00
N GLU A 247 19.04 24.90 -10.18
CA GLU A 247 19.41 26.28 -10.45
C GLU A 247 18.34 27.20 -9.85
N ARG A 248 18.54 27.61 -8.59
CA ARG A 248 17.69 28.65 -8.00
C ARG A 248 18.05 30.00 -8.62
N PRO A 249 17.10 30.74 -9.19
CA PRO A 249 17.35 32.13 -9.55
C PRO A 249 17.77 32.87 -8.27
N GLN A 250 18.96 33.50 -8.28
CA GLN A 250 19.31 34.44 -7.22
C GLN A 250 18.38 35.65 -7.35
N TRP A 251 17.30 35.67 -6.58
CA TRP A 251 16.50 36.87 -6.43
C TRP A 251 17.32 37.86 -5.61
N PRO A 252 17.65 39.06 -6.15
CA PRO A 252 18.30 40.08 -5.33
C PRO A 252 17.42 40.38 -4.13
N ASN A 253 18.02 40.47 -2.94
CA ASN A 253 17.37 40.83 -1.67
C ASN A 253 16.49 42.07 -1.87
N ARG A 254 15.19 41.87 -2.11
CA ARG A 254 14.19 42.93 -2.02
C ARG A 254 13.56 42.82 -0.65
N SER A 255 14.05 43.69 0.24
CA SER A 255 13.30 44.15 1.41
C SER A 255 11.90 44.56 0.94
N TRP A 256 10.88 43.84 1.38
CA TRP A 256 9.50 44.28 1.22
C TRP A 256 9.09 44.98 2.51
N ASP A 257 9.28 46.30 2.51
CA ASP A 257 8.64 47.20 3.48
C ASP A 257 7.14 47.18 3.21
N PHE A 258 6.43 46.31 3.94
CA PHE A 258 4.99 46.19 3.91
C PHE A 258 4.37 47.37 4.68
N LEU A 259 4.29 48.54 4.04
CA LEU A 259 3.46 49.68 4.45
C LEU A 259 3.47 50.73 3.33
N SER A 260 2.50 50.66 2.41
CA SER A 260 1.62 51.80 2.07
C SER A 260 0.79 51.49 0.81
N ASP A 261 -0.52 51.62 1.00
CA ASP A 261 -1.47 52.28 0.09
C ASP A 261 -2.22 51.50 -1.00
N ASN A 262 -3.53 51.48 -0.74
CA ASN A 262 -4.64 51.78 -1.64
C ASN A 262 -5.16 50.67 -2.57
N PHE A 263 -6.12 49.93 -2.02
CA PHE A 263 -7.14 49.18 -2.74
C PHE A 263 -8.07 50.12 -3.55
N PRO A 264 -8.19 49.97 -4.88
CA PRO A 264 -9.33 50.45 -5.62
C PRO A 264 -10.44 49.40 -5.58
N SER A 265 -11.58 49.77 -5.02
CA SER A 265 -12.82 49.01 -5.15
C SER A 265 -13.34 49.11 -6.59
N SER A 266 -13.58 47.98 -7.24
CA SER A 266 -14.61 47.93 -8.29
C SER A 266 -15.24 46.56 -8.35
N ARG A 267 -16.56 46.62 -8.18
CA ARG A 267 -17.54 45.55 -8.15
C ARG A 267 -18.05 45.42 -9.59
N SER A 268 -17.83 44.28 -10.25
CA SER A 268 -18.54 43.94 -11.47
C SER A 268 -19.12 42.53 -11.35
N GLN A 269 -20.46 42.50 -11.33
CA GLN A 269 -21.25 41.28 -11.45
C GLN A 269 -21.12 40.75 -12.87
N MET A 270 -20.79 39.47 -13.03
CA MET A 270 -20.97 38.76 -14.28
C MET A 270 -21.93 37.59 -14.06
N GLN A 271 -23.14 37.76 -14.59
CA GLN A 271 -24.18 36.73 -14.69
C GLN A 271 -23.73 35.62 -15.66
N THR A 272 -23.63 34.39 -15.17
CA THR A 272 -23.62 33.19 -16.03
C THR A 272 -25.02 32.62 -16.15
N ARG A 273 -25.56 32.68 -17.37
CA ARG A 273 -26.84 32.10 -17.79
C ARG A 273 -26.78 30.57 -17.70
N TYR A 274 -27.74 29.98 -16.99
CA TYR A 274 -28.04 28.55 -17.03
C TYR A 274 -28.85 28.21 -18.29
N THR A 275 -28.24 27.51 -19.24
CA THR A 275 -28.92 26.89 -20.38
C THR A 275 -29.49 25.52 -19.96
N LYS A 276 -30.82 25.42 -19.90
CA LYS A 276 -31.54 24.15 -19.72
C LYS A 276 -31.37 23.28 -20.97
N GLN A 277 -30.84 22.06 -20.79
CA GLN A 277 -30.93 21.02 -21.82
C GLN A 277 -32.34 20.39 -21.83
N PRO A 278 -32.93 20.08 -23.00
CA PRO A 278 -34.25 19.49 -23.11
C PRO A 278 -34.22 17.97 -22.88
N THR A 279 -35.03 17.51 -21.92
CA THR A 279 -35.31 16.10 -21.66
C THR A 279 -36.18 15.50 -22.77
N GLN A 280 -35.61 14.65 -23.61
CA GLN A 280 -36.39 13.77 -24.50
C GLN A 280 -36.79 12.49 -23.75
N LYS A 281 -38.08 12.37 -23.41
CA LYS A 281 -38.70 11.12 -22.93
C LYS A 281 -38.74 10.09 -24.07
N LYS A 282 -37.81 9.12 -24.08
CA LYS A 282 -37.97 7.89 -24.87
C LYS A 282 -38.99 6.98 -24.17
N LYS A 283 -40.14 6.76 -24.82
CA LYS A 283 -41.12 5.72 -24.45
C LYS A 283 -40.46 4.35 -24.63
N THR A 284 -40.03 3.70 -23.55
CA THR A 284 -39.67 2.27 -23.56
C THR A 284 -40.87 1.47 -23.07
N ASN A 285 -41.39 0.57 -23.91
CA ASN A 285 -42.52 -0.28 -23.58
C ASN A 285 -42.20 -1.14 -22.34
N ALA A 286 -43.05 -1.04 -21.30
CA ALA A 286 -42.89 -1.67 -19.98
C ALA A 286 -42.55 -3.18 -19.96
N PRO A 287 -42.98 -4.02 -20.92
CA PRO A 287 -42.64 -5.46 -20.92
C PRO A 287 -41.15 -5.75 -21.15
N THR A 288 -40.44 -4.88 -21.87
CA THR A 288 -39.03 -5.10 -22.24
C THR A 288 -38.08 -4.68 -21.12
N ALA A 289 -38.43 -3.62 -20.37
CA ALA A 289 -37.64 -3.16 -19.22
C ALA A 289 -37.72 -4.16 -18.05
N PHE A 290 -38.90 -4.74 -17.81
CA PHE A 290 -39.09 -5.75 -16.78
C PHE A 290 -38.28 -7.03 -17.06
N ARG A 291 -38.28 -7.52 -18.31
CA ARG A 291 -37.46 -8.68 -18.70
C ARG A 291 -35.97 -8.43 -18.50
N LYS A 292 -35.47 -7.25 -18.87
CA LYS A 292 -34.07 -6.86 -18.67
C LYS A 292 -33.69 -6.75 -17.19
N ALA A 293 -34.57 -6.20 -16.35
CA ALA A 293 -34.33 -6.12 -14.91
C ALA A 293 -34.31 -7.51 -14.23
N VAL A 294 -35.19 -8.42 -14.66
CA VAL A 294 -35.20 -9.81 -14.16
C VAL A 294 -33.94 -10.56 -14.58
N GLU A 295 -33.46 -10.34 -15.80
CA GLU A 295 -32.22 -10.95 -16.30
C GLU A 295 -30.98 -10.39 -15.60
N ALA A 296 -30.92 -9.07 -15.38
CA ALA A 296 -29.87 -8.43 -14.58
C ALA A 296 -29.85 -8.97 -13.14
N TYR A 297 -31.00 -9.09 -12.48
CA TYR A 297 -31.11 -9.65 -11.14
C TYR A 297 -30.63 -11.11 -11.07
N LYS A 298 -30.96 -11.94 -12.07
CA LYS A 298 -30.49 -13.33 -12.15
C LYS A 298 -28.97 -13.41 -12.33
N ASN A 299 -28.40 -12.56 -13.18
CA ASN A 299 -26.97 -12.49 -13.41
C ASN A 299 -26.22 -12.02 -12.16
N GLU A 300 -26.75 -11.01 -11.46
CA GLU A 300 -26.22 -10.54 -10.17
C GLU A 300 -26.28 -11.64 -9.10
N CYS A 301 -27.40 -12.38 -8.98
CA CYS A 301 -27.51 -13.53 -8.07
C CYS A 301 -26.46 -14.62 -8.37
N ALA A 302 -26.25 -14.96 -9.64
CA ALA A 302 -25.28 -15.99 -10.04
C ALA A 302 -23.83 -15.56 -9.73
N GLU A 303 -23.49 -14.30 -10.02
CA GLU A 303 -22.18 -13.74 -9.73
C GLU A 303 -21.96 -13.56 -8.22
N ALA A 304 -22.97 -13.11 -7.47
CA ALA A 304 -22.93 -13.04 -6.01
C ALA A 304 -22.69 -14.43 -5.40
N LYS A 305 -23.40 -15.46 -5.87
CA LYS A 305 -23.18 -16.86 -5.44
C LYS A 305 -21.74 -17.31 -5.68
N LYS A 306 -21.21 -17.10 -6.88
CA LYS A 306 -19.83 -17.45 -7.23
C LYS A 306 -18.81 -16.74 -6.33
N ARG A 307 -18.99 -15.44 -6.09
CA ARG A 307 -18.11 -14.65 -5.22
C ARG A 307 -18.19 -15.10 -3.77
N MET A 308 -19.40 -15.39 -3.29
CA MET A 308 -19.65 -15.82 -1.94
C MET A 308 -19.05 -17.22 -1.67
N THR A 309 -19.20 -18.17 -2.60
CA THR A 309 -18.53 -19.47 -2.54
C THR A 309 -17.01 -19.34 -2.43
N ARG A 310 -16.40 -18.47 -3.23
CA ARG A 310 -14.94 -18.25 -3.18
C ARG A 310 -14.53 -17.62 -1.84
N PHE A 311 -15.26 -16.61 -1.37
CA PHE A 311 -14.98 -15.93 -0.11
C PHE A 311 -14.97 -16.89 1.10
N PHE A 312 -16.01 -17.71 1.26
CA PHE A 312 -16.13 -18.65 2.39
C PHE A 312 -15.28 -19.92 2.24
N SER A 313 -14.85 -20.26 1.01
CA SER A 313 -13.88 -21.34 0.82
C SER A 313 -12.49 -20.96 1.35
N MET A 314 -12.12 -19.68 1.24
CA MET A 314 -10.83 -19.15 1.72
C MET A 314 -10.89 -18.67 3.17
N ASN A 315 -12.08 -18.25 3.63
CA ASN A 315 -12.33 -17.80 5.00
C ASN A 315 -13.48 -18.61 5.61
N PRO A 316 -13.24 -19.84 6.09
CA PRO A 316 -14.28 -20.74 6.60
C PRO A 316 -15.09 -20.15 7.75
N ASP A 317 -14.46 -19.31 8.55
CA ASP A 317 -15.04 -18.65 9.73
C ASP A 317 -15.46 -17.19 9.44
N GLY A 318 -15.43 -16.77 8.17
CA GLY A 318 -15.90 -15.45 7.76
C GLY A 318 -17.37 -15.24 8.11
N LYS A 319 -17.79 -13.99 8.29
CA LYS A 319 -19.20 -13.64 8.52
C LYS A 319 -19.86 -13.12 7.25
N LEU A 320 -21.11 -13.50 6.98
CA LEU A 320 -21.91 -12.98 5.86
C LEU A 320 -21.97 -11.45 5.84
N SER A 321 -22.06 -10.83 7.02
CA SER A 321 -22.03 -9.37 7.14
C SER A 321 -20.79 -8.70 6.56
N VAL A 322 -19.64 -9.40 6.54
CA VAL A 322 -18.39 -8.88 5.95
C VAL A 322 -18.48 -8.92 4.43
N PHE A 323 -19.03 -10.01 3.88
CA PHE A 323 -19.29 -10.12 2.44
C PHE A 323 -20.29 -9.05 1.98
N GLU A 324 -21.38 -8.83 2.72
CA GLU A 324 -22.37 -7.80 2.40
C GLU A 324 -21.73 -6.41 2.30
N VAL A 325 -20.90 -6.00 3.26
CA VAL A 325 -20.28 -4.67 3.27
C VAL A 325 -19.30 -4.49 2.10
N ILE A 326 -18.54 -5.54 1.75
CA ILE A 326 -17.54 -5.47 0.67
C ILE A 326 -18.22 -5.48 -0.72
N TYR A 327 -19.33 -6.19 -0.85
CA TYR A 327 -19.91 -6.51 -2.17
C TYR A 327 -21.29 -5.92 -2.44
N ALA A 328 -21.97 -5.30 -1.47
CA ALA A 328 -23.31 -4.73 -1.67
C ALA A 328 -23.36 -3.73 -2.83
N ASP A 329 -22.37 -2.84 -2.93
CA ASP A 329 -22.32 -1.82 -3.99
C ASP A 329 -22.13 -2.42 -5.40
N PHE A 330 -21.63 -3.66 -5.49
CA PHE A 330 -21.48 -4.38 -6.76
C PHE A 330 -22.78 -5.03 -7.24
N PHE A 331 -23.79 -5.13 -6.37
CA PHE A 331 -25.05 -5.80 -6.64
C PHE A 331 -26.23 -4.90 -6.27
N PRO A 332 -26.41 -3.79 -7.00
CA PRO A 332 -27.38 -2.75 -6.63
C PRO A 332 -28.84 -3.25 -6.66
N HIS A 333 -29.12 -4.41 -7.26
CA HIS A 333 -30.46 -5.00 -7.31
C HIS A 333 -30.67 -6.10 -6.26
N LEU A 334 -29.63 -6.52 -5.54
CA LEU A 334 -29.73 -7.52 -4.48
C LEU A 334 -30.01 -6.85 -3.14
N LYS A 335 -31.02 -7.37 -2.43
CA LYS A 335 -31.35 -6.94 -1.06
C LYS A 335 -30.74 -7.94 -0.07
N LYS A 336 -30.74 -7.56 1.20
CA LYS A 336 -30.23 -8.39 2.30
C LYS A 336 -30.76 -9.84 2.26
N ASP A 337 -32.07 -10.01 2.10
CA ASP A 337 -32.70 -11.34 2.01
C ASP A 337 -32.16 -12.17 0.82
N SER A 338 -31.77 -11.51 -0.28
CA SER A 338 -31.14 -12.17 -1.43
C SER A 338 -29.75 -12.71 -1.05
N PHE A 339 -28.95 -11.95 -0.31
CA PHE A 339 -27.64 -12.40 0.19
C PHE A 339 -27.77 -13.54 1.20
N ASP A 340 -28.73 -13.47 2.13
CA ASP A 340 -29.01 -14.54 3.10
C ASP A 340 -29.39 -15.86 2.42
N ASN A 341 -30.22 -15.80 1.38
CA ASN A 341 -30.62 -16.99 0.62
C ASN A 341 -29.44 -17.58 -0.17
N ILE A 342 -28.65 -16.74 -0.84
CA ILE A 342 -27.45 -17.18 -1.56
C ILE A 342 -26.45 -17.80 -0.57
N TYR A 343 -26.26 -17.21 0.61
CA TYR A 343 -25.36 -17.74 1.64
C TYR A 343 -25.76 -19.13 2.11
N LYS A 344 -27.05 -19.35 2.39
CA LYS A 344 -27.56 -20.68 2.76
C LYS A 344 -27.24 -21.72 1.70
N ASP A 345 -27.43 -21.39 0.43
CA ASP A 345 -27.12 -22.28 -0.70
C ASP A 345 -25.62 -22.58 -0.78
N VAL A 346 -24.77 -21.55 -0.67
CA VAL A 346 -23.31 -21.68 -0.70
C VAL A 346 -22.79 -22.55 0.45
N MET A 347 -23.25 -22.30 1.67
CA MET A 347 -22.80 -23.08 2.83
C MET A 347 -23.26 -24.53 2.77
N LYS A 348 -24.45 -24.79 2.21
CA LYS A 348 -24.94 -26.14 1.94
C LYS A 348 -24.04 -26.88 0.92
N GLU A 349 -23.65 -26.22 -0.17
CA GLU A 349 -22.73 -26.76 -1.18
C GLU A 349 -21.34 -27.04 -0.60
N ILE A 350 -20.74 -26.09 0.13
CA ILE A 350 -19.44 -26.26 0.78
C ILE A 350 -19.46 -27.43 1.77
N THR A 351 -20.55 -27.57 2.54
CA THR A 351 -20.72 -28.67 3.51
C THR A 351 -20.89 -30.02 2.81
N SER A 352 -21.60 -30.07 1.68
CA SER A 352 -21.77 -31.28 0.86
C SER A 352 -20.44 -31.75 0.26
N CYS A 353 -19.68 -30.85 -0.35
CA CYS A 353 -18.34 -31.13 -0.89
C CYS A 353 -17.37 -31.64 0.18
N ARG A 354 -17.48 -31.13 1.43
CA ARG A 354 -16.68 -31.62 2.58
C ARG A 354 -17.09 -33.02 3.02
N LYS A 355 -18.37 -33.39 2.93
CA LYS A 355 -18.85 -34.75 3.24
C LYS A 355 -18.43 -35.76 2.17
N GLU A 356 -18.51 -35.40 0.89
CA GLU A 356 -18.05 -36.25 -0.22
C GLU A 356 -16.54 -36.52 -0.16
N ARG A 357 -15.72 -35.50 0.17
CA ARG A 357 -14.28 -35.69 0.40
C ARG A 357 -13.95 -36.64 1.56
N LYS A 358 -14.79 -36.68 2.60
CA LYS A 358 -14.65 -37.65 3.72
C LYS A 358 -15.14 -39.06 3.36
N ALA A 359 -16.06 -39.19 2.40
CA ALA A 359 -16.59 -40.46 1.92
C ALA A 359 -15.73 -41.10 0.80
N HIS A 360 -14.81 -40.34 0.19
CA HIS A 360 -13.92 -40.83 -0.86
C HIS A 360 -12.95 -41.90 -0.31
N PRO A 361 -12.78 -43.07 -0.96
CA PRO A 361 -12.03 -44.22 -0.43
C PRO A 361 -10.53 -43.98 -0.20
N LEU A 362 -9.97 -42.89 -0.74
CA LEU A 362 -8.58 -42.47 -0.47
C LEU A 362 -8.39 -41.72 0.85
N TYR A 363 -9.46 -41.25 1.50
CA TYR A 363 -9.39 -40.45 2.74
C TYR A 363 -10.30 -40.96 3.87
N GLY A 364 -11.02 -42.07 3.66
CA GLY A 364 -11.90 -42.68 4.65
C GLY A 364 -11.37 -43.99 5.21
N THR A 365 -10.48 -43.95 6.22
CA THR A 365 -10.47 -44.80 7.44
C THR A 365 -9.08 -44.82 8.12
N LYS A 366 -8.98 -44.20 9.31
CA LYS A 366 -8.20 -44.71 10.45
C LYS A 366 -8.99 -44.36 11.71
N LEU A 367 -9.78 -45.32 12.21
CA LEU A 367 -9.52 -46.14 13.42
C LEU A 367 -9.62 -45.27 14.69
N SER A 368 -10.78 -45.27 15.36
CA SER A 368 -11.23 -46.30 16.30
C SER A 368 -10.30 -46.42 17.52
N ALA A 369 -10.92 -46.22 18.68
CA ALA A 369 -10.35 -46.30 20.01
C ALA A 369 -9.51 -47.57 20.22
N ARG A 370 -8.32 -47.42 20.83
CA ARG A 370 -7.63 -48.52 21.50
C ARG A 370 -7.52 -48.23 22.99
N LYS A 371 -8.34 -48.95 23.76
CA LYS A 371 -8.11 -49.27 25.17
C LYS A 371 -6.87 -50.17 25.28
N GLN A 372 -6.09 -49.90 26.33
CA GLN A 372 -5.26 -50.79 27.18
C GLN A 372 -4.44 -51.91 26.51
N THR A 373 -3.12 -51.89 26.77
CA THR A 373 -2.51 -52.90 27.66
C THR A 373 -1.16 -52.44 28.19
N ILE A 374 -1.02 -52.58 29.50
CA ILE A 374 0.20 -52.50 30.32
C ILE A 374 1.06 -53.71 29.96
N VAL A 375 2.38 -53.53 29.81
CA VAL A 375 3.35 -54.63 29.88
C VAL A 375 4.48 -54.20 30.80
N GLU A 376 4.48 -54.82 31.98
CA GLU A 376 5.56 -54.86 32.96
C GLU A 376 6.77 -55.56 32.35
N SER A 377 7.97 -55.10 32.67
CA SER A 377 9.23 -55.79 32.36
C SER A 377 9.85 -56.27 33.67
N VAL A 378 9.91 -57.60 33.83
CA VAL A 378 10.63 -58.30 34.90
C VAL A 378 11.26 -59.56 34.30
N ASN A 379 12.59 -59.67 34.47
CA ASN A 379 13.44 -60.88 34.49
C ASN A 379 13.43 -61.83 33.26
N GLU A 380 14.46 -62.61 32.93
CA GLU A 380 15.81 -62.89 33.42
C GLU A 380 16.50 -63.75 32.33
N LEU A 381 17.84 -63.72 32.32
CA LEU A 381 18.76 -64.84 32.03
C LEU A 381 18.45 -65.84 30.90
N ALA A 382 19.35 -65.95 29.92
CA ALA A 382 20.21 -67.14 29.79
C ALA A 382 21.20 -67.05 28.60
N LYS A 383 22.48 -67.21 28.97
CA LYS A 383 23.65 -67.69 28.21
C LYS A 383 24.31 -66.79 27.17
#